data_AF-A0A2N1Q3F2-F1
#
_entry.id   AF-A0A2N1Q3F2-F1
#
_cell.length_a   1.000
_cell.length_b   1.000
_cell.length_c   1.000
_cell.angle_alpha   90.00
_cell.angle_beta   90.00
_cell.angle_gamma   90.00
#
_symmetry.space_group_name_H-M   'P 1'
#
loop_
_entity.id
_entity.type
_entity.pdbx_description
1 polymer ?
#
loop_
_entity_poly.entity_id
_entity_poly.type
_entity_poly.pdbx_seq_one_letter_code
_entity_poly.pdbx_strand_id
1 'polypeptide(L)'
;MIYHCIPETKYYKFNFMVLGIVGINLFMFLVIALTAAKIEASVIFSTSLVVFLFFGLLTLYYYLRYRYYSNLEPAYIQIVKLDKVISSYSGLVAFEVEMEIDSKIEKVDTLAVFNSGIIKVNPIDKYSNKTVRVGYDKRFKVCVVVEIIE
;
A
#
# COMPACT_ATOMS: atom_id res chain seq x y z
N MET A 1 16.60 -16.99 -8.32
CA MET A 1 15.80 -15.97 -9.03
C MET A 1 15.24 -15.05 -7.95
N ILE A 2 15.48 -13.74 -8.05
CA ILE A 2 14.97 -12.77 -7.06
C ILE A 2 13.53 -12.44 -7.44
N TYR A 3 12.61 -12.66 -6.52
CA TYR A 3 11.19 -12.42 -6.71
C TYR A 3 10.81 -11.09 -6.07
N HIS A 4 10.15 -10.22 -6.83
CA HIS A 4 9.72 -8.90 -6.35
C HIS A 4 8.20 -8.86 -6.16
N CYS A 5 7.75 -8.27 -5.05
CA CYS A 5 6.32 -8.11 -4.75
C CYS A 5 5.75 -6.98 -5.61
N ILE A 6 4.89 -7.30 -6.59
CA ILE A 6 4.46 -6.31 -7.60
C ILE A 6 3.34 -5.40 -7.08
N PRO A 7 2.18 -5.91 -6.62
CA PRO A 7 1.05 -5.04 -6.26
C PRO A 7 1.37 -4.16 -5.05
N GLU A 8 2.01 -4.70 -4.03
CA GLU A 8 2.34 -4.00 -2.78
C GLU A 8 3.31 -2.86 -3.08
N THR A 9 4.37 -3.13 -3.83
CA THR A 9 5.37 -2.11 -4.21
C THR A 9 4.73 -0.98 -5.00
N LYS A 10 3.87 -1.30 -5.99
CA LYS A 10 3.13 -0.28 -6.75
C LYS A 10 2.23 0.55 -5.85
N TYR A 11 1.48 -0.09 -4.95
CA TYR A 11 0.56 0.57 -4.03
C TYR A 11 1.29 1.57 -3.11
N TYR A 12 2.34 1.13 -2.41
CA TYR A 12 3.04 2.00 -1.47
C TYR A 12 3.83 3.11 -2.18
N LYS A 13 4.39 2.83 -3.37
CA LYS A 13 5.04 3.86 -4.21
C LYS A 13 4.06 4.93 -4.64
N PHE A 14 2.88 4.55 -5.14
CA PHE A 14 1.86 5.49 -5.57
C PHE A 14 1.36 6.35 -4.42
N ASN A 15 0.99 5.74 -3.29
CA ASN A 15 0.49 6.49 -2.14
C ASN A 15 1.56 7.42 -1.58
N PHE A 16 2.83 7.01 -1.50
CA PHE A 16 3.94 7.89 -1.12
C PHE A 16 4.02 9.14 -2.03
N MET A 17 3.93 8.98 -3.35
CA MET A 17 3.95 10.10 -4.30
C MET A 17 2.74 11.01 -4.14
N VAL A 18 1.54 10.44 -4.06
CA VAL A 18 0.29 11.21 -3.92
C VAL A 18 0.28 11.98 -2.61
N LEU A 19 0.67 11.37 -1.49
CA LEU A 19 0.72 12.04 -0.20
C LEU A 19 1.72 13.19 -0.20
N GLY A 20 2.88 13.01 -0.85
CA GLY A 20 3.86 14.09 -1.01
C GLY A 20 3.28 15.28 -1.78
N ILE A 21 2.66 15.03 -2.94
CA ILE A 21 2.07 16.09 -3.77
C ILE A 21 0.91 16.79 -3.05
N VAL A 22 -0.07 16.02 -2.57
CA VAL A 22 -1.26 16.57 -1.89
C VAL A 22 -0.87 17.28 -0.60
N GLY A 23 0.03 16.69 0.19
CA GLY A 23 0.51 17.26 1.44
C GLY A 23 1.20 18.62 1.24
N ILE A 24 2.09 18.74 0.25
CA ILE A 24 2.76 20.01 -0.07
C ILE A 24 1.74 21.06 -0.50
N ASN A 25 0.80 20.71 -1.39
CA ASN A 25 -0.20 21.66 -1.88
C ASN A 25 -1.14 22.15 -0.76
N LEU A 26 -1.63 21.24 0.09
CA LEU A 26 -2.48 21.61 1.23
C LEU A 26 -1.73 22.47 2.25
N PHE A 27 -0.46 22.13 2.52
CA PHE A 27 0.39 22.93 3.40
C PHE A 27 0.60 24.35 2.88
N MET A 28 0.94 24.49 1.60
CA MET A 28 1.10 25.80 0.97
C MET A 28 -0.20 26.61 1.01
N PHE A 29 -1.33 26.00 0.68
CA PHE A 29 -2.63 26.66 0.73
C PHE A 29 -2.97 27.14 2.15
N LEU A 30 -2.73 26.31 3.17
CA LEU A 30 -2.95 26.65 4.57
C LEU A 30 -2.10 27.86 4.99
N VAL A 31 -0.80 27.84 4.70
CA VAL A 31 0.11 28.95 5.06
C VAL A 31 -0.32 30.25 4.38
N ILE A 32 -0.69 30.21 3.10
CA ILE A 32 -1.20 31.36 2.35
C ILE A 32 -2.48 31.89 2.98
N ALA A 33 -3.44 31.01 3.29
CA ALA A 33 -4.72 31.40 3.87
C ALA A 33 -4.57 32.05 5.26
N LEU A 34 -3.74 31.46 6.14
CA LEU A 34 -3.49 32.01 7.47
C LEU A 34 -2.75 33.35 7.42
N THR A 35 -1.80 33.49 6.49
CA THR A 35 -1.07 34.75 6.28
C THR A 35 -2.00 35.84 5.75
N ALA A 36 -2.86 35.51 4.78
CA ALA A 36 -3.85 36.44 4.22
C ALA A 36 -4.88 36.89 5.27
N ALA A 37 -5.24 36.01 6.21
CA ALA A 37 -6.10 36.31 7.35
C ALA A 37 -5.38 37.11 8.46
N LYS A 38 -4.10 37.46 8.29
CA LYS A 38 -3.29 38.21 9.25
C LYS A 38 -3.24 37.56 10.64
N ILE A 39 -3.26 36.23 10.68
CA ILE A 39 -3.11 35.46 11.92
C ILE A 39 -1.71 35.69 12.49
N GLU A 40 -1.59 35.67 13.82
CA GLU A 40 -0.31 35.82 14.51
C GLU A 40 0.71 34.78 14.05
N ALA A 41 1.96 35.22 13.87
CA ALA A 41 3.04 34.35 13.38
C ALA A 41 3.28 33.12 14.27
N SER A 42 3.09 33.24 15.59
CA SER A 42 3.18 32.14 16.55
C SER A 42 2.18 31.03 16.24
N VAL A 43 0.93 31.40 15.92
CA VAL A 43 -0.16 30.49 15.59
C VAL A 43 0.05 29.87 14.20
N ILE A 44 0.53 30.65 13.22
CA ILE A 44 0.90 30.12 11.90
C ILE A 44 2.00 29.06 12.05
N PHE A 45 3.02 29.34 12.85
CA PHE A 45 4.14 28.43 13.09
C PHE A 45 3.68 27.13 13.76
N SER A 46 2.93 27.22 14.87
CA SER A 46 2.47 26.04 15.59
C SER A 46 1.53 25.17 14.72
N THR A 47 0.64 25.80 13.96
CA THR A 47 -0.27 25.10 13.05
C THR A 47 0.51 24.41 11.92
N SER A 48 1.47 25.11 11.32
CA SER A 48 2.34 24.57 10.27
C SER A 48 3.14 23.38 10.77
N LEU A 49 3.67 23.44 11.99
CA LEU A 49 4.40 22.34 12.61
C LEU A 49 3.53 21.09 12.78
N VAL A 50 2.30 21.24 13.30
CA VAL A 50 1.38 20.11 13.48
C VAL A 50 1.05 19.44 12.14
N VAL A 51 0.75 20.23 11.12
CA VAL A 51 0.45 19.73 9.77
C VAL A 51 1.67 19.03 9.17
N PHE A 52 2.85 19.63 9.29
CA PHE A 52 4.09 19.03 8.83
C PHE A 52 4.38 17.70 9.51
N LEU A 53 4.21 17.60 10.83
CA LEU A 53 4.41 16.35 11.56
C LEU A 53 3.40 15.28 11.12
N PHE A 54 2.13 15.64 10.94
CA PHE A 54 1.10 14.72 10.48
C PHE A 54 1.42 14.13 9.09
N PHE A 55 1.64 15.00 8.10
CA PHE A 55 1.98 14.55 6.74
C PHE A 55 3.35 13.89 6.67
N GLY A 56 4.32 14.35 7.47
CA GLY A 56 5.65 13.80 7.57
C GLY A 56 5.65 12.35 8.06
N LEU A 57 4.92 12.07 9.15
CA LEU A 57 4.76 10.71 9.68
C LEU A 57 4.05 9.78 8.71
N LEU A 58 2.98 10.25 8.05
CA LEU A 58 2.28 9.46 7.02
C LEU A 58 3.19 9.15 5.83
N THR A 59 3.91 10.16 5.32
CA THR A 59 4.85 10.01 4.21
C THR A 59 5.95 9.02 4.55
N LEU A 60 6.49 9.13 5.77
CA LEU A 60 7.49 8.20 6.28
C LEU A 60 6.94 6.77 6.36
N TYR A 61 5.72 6.57 6.83
CA TYR A 61 5.07 5.25 6.85
C TYR A 61 5.00 4.63 5.45
N TYR A 62 4.47 5.35 4.46
CA TYR A 62 4.38 4.84 3.09
C TYR A 62 5.75 4.58 2.47
N TYR A 63 6.74 5.43 2.74
CA TYR A 63 8.12 5.24 2.28
C TYR A 63 8.75 3.97 2.88
N LEU A 64 8.62 3.76 4.19
CA LEU A 64 9.16 2.58 4.87
C LEU A 64 8.52 1.28 4.35
N ARG A 65 7.19 1.29 4.15
CA ARG A 65 6.47 0.14 3.57
C ARG A 65 6.87 -0.10 2.11
N TYR A 66 7.01 0.95 1.30
CA TYR A 66 7.50 0.85 -0.07
C TYR A 66 8.90 0.21 -0.11
N ARG A 67 9.83 0.69 0.72
CA ARG A 67 11.18 0.15 0.81
C ARG A 67 11.17 -1.30 1.27
N TYR A 68 10.30 -1.65 2.22
CA TYR A 68 10.15 -3.02 2.69
C TYR A 68 9.73 -3.97 1.55
N TYR A 69 8.59 -3.72 0.89
CA TYR A 69 8.09 -4.64 -0.15
C TYR A 69 8.95 -4.66 -1.43
N SER A 70 9.67 -3.58 -1.72
CA SER A 70 10.61 -3.55 -2.84
C SER A 70 11.79 -4.50 -2.65
N ASN A 71 12.19 -4.74 -1.39
CA ASN A 71 13.32 -5.58 -1.02
C ASN A 71 12.89 -6.87 -0.32
N LEU A 72 11.58 -7.16 -0.26
CA LEU A 72 11.08 -8.36 0.38
C LEU A 72 11.42 -9.56 -0.51
N GLU A 73 12.08 -10.55 0.09
CA GLU A 73 12.27 -11.87 -0.50
C GLU A 73 11.24 -12.82 0.13
N PRO A 74 10.11 -13.08 -0.55
CA PRO A 74 9.06 -13.89 0.05
C PRO A 74 9.44 -15.38 0.09
N ALA A 75 8.97 -16.08 1.13
CA ALA A 75 9.19 -17.51 1.34
C ALA A 75 8.04 -18.34 0.75
N TYR A 76 8.16 -19.68 0.73
CA TYR A 76 7.10 -20.61 0.30
C TYR A 76 6.45 -20.19 -1.03
N ILE A 77 7.28 -20.01 -2.06
CA ILE A 77 6.82 -19.60 -3.39
C ILE A 77 5.97 -20.72 -3.99
N GLN A 78 4.75 -20.38 -4.41
CA GLN A 78 3.82 -21.33 -5.01
C GLN A 78 2.93 -20.65 -6.06
N ILE A 79 2.29 -21.47 -6.89
CA ILE A 79 1.36 -21.01 -7.92
C ILE A 79 -0.06 -21.24 -7.40
N VAL A 80 -0.87 -20.19 -7.43
CA VAL A 80 -2.24 -20.20 -6.92
C VAL A 80 -3.16 -19.45 -7.87
N LYS A 81 -4.46 -19.78 -7.84
CA LYS A 81 -5.48 -19.02 -8.55
C LYS A 81 -6.18 -18.07 -7.57
N LEU A 82 -6.26 -16.79 -7.92
CA LEU A 82 -6.91 -15.78 -7.08
C LEU A 82 -8.42 -15.77 -7.32
N ASP A 83 -9.13 -16.73 -6.72
CA ASP A 83 -10.57 -16.91 -6.95
C ASP A 83 -11.47 -16.13 -5.99
N LYS A 84 -11.06 -15.97 -4.72
CA LYS A 84 -11.94 -15.49 -3.65
C LYS A 84 -11.51 -14.12 -3.11
N VAL A 85 -12.40 -13.15 -3.24
CA VAL A 85 -12.29 -11.81 -2.66
C VAL A 85 -12.92 -11.81 -1.26
N ILE A 86 -12.16 -11.54 -0.19
CA ILE A 86 -12.70 -11.60 1.18
C ILE A 86 -13.23 -10.26 1.66
N SER A 87 -12.49 -9.17 1.43
CA SER A 87 -12.74 -7.91 2.12
C SER A 87 -12.66 -6.72 1.19
N SER A 88 -13.58 -5.77 1.35
CA SER A 88 -13.51 -4.44 0.77
C SER A 88 -13.53 -3.45 1.92
N TYR A 89 -12.40 -2.82 2.23
CA TYR A 89 -12.36 -1.69 3.15
C TYR A 89 -11.93 -0.44 2.39
N SER A 90 -12.80 0.57 2.34
CA SER A 90 -12.55 1.80 1.59
C SER A 90 -12.22 1.57 0.09
N GLY A 91 -12.83 0.56 -0.53
CA GLY A 91 -12.59 0.20 -1.94
C GLY A 91 -11.29 -0.56 -2.20
N LEU A 92 -10.51 -0.87 -1.15
CA LEU A 92 -9.36 -1.75 -1.21
C LEU A 92 -9.74 -3.20 -0.90
N VAL A 93 -9.16 -4.12 -1.64
CA VAL A 93 -9.54 -5.52 -1.68
C VAL A 93 -8.35 -6.43 -1.44
N ALA A 94 -8.61 -7.59 -0.81
CA ALA A 94 -7.68 -8.69 -0.59
C ALA A 94 -8.28 -10.03 -1.05
N PHE A 95 -7.40 -11.00 -1.33
CA PHE A 95 -7.74 -12.37 -1.71
C PHE A 95 -7.38 -13.36 -0.59
N GLU A 96 -8.20 -14.39 -0.41
CA GLU A 96 -7.84 -15.58 0.40
C GLU A 96 -7.01 -16.50 -0.46
N VAL A 97 -5.90 -17.01 0.08
CA VAL A 97 -5.08 -18.00 -0.60
C VAL A 97 -4.79 -19.15 0.35
N GLU A 98 -4.99 -20.39 -0.12
CA GLU A 98 -4.49 -21.58 0.57
C GLU A 98 -3.03 -21.80 0.19
N MET A 99 -2.15 -21.75 1.20
CA MET A 99 -0.70 -21.92 1.04
C MET A 99 -0.19 -23.10 1.84
N GLU A 100 0.78 -23.83 1.30
CA GLU A 100 1.52 -24.85 2.04
C GLU A 100 2.75 -24.21 2.71
N ILE A 101 2.68 -24.02 4.01
CA ILE A 101 3.71 -23.39 4.83
C ILE A 101 4.19 -24.44 5.83
N ASP A 102 5.48 -24.78 5.79
CA ASP A 102 6.08 -25.81 6.64
C ASP A 102 5.29 -27.15 6.65
N SER A 103 4.87 -27.58 5.44
CA SER A 103 4.07 -28.79 5.21
C SER A 103 2.68 -28.79 5.86
N LYS A 104 2.14 -27.60 6.16
CA LYS A 104 0.76 -27.40 6.61
C LYS A 104 0.02 -26.50 5.63
N ILE A 105 -1.21 -26.87 5.33
CA ILE A 105 -2.10 -26.04 4.52
C ILE A 105 -2.71 -24.97 5.44
N GLU A 106 -2.39 -23.71 5.15
CA GLU A 106 -2.88 -22.55 5.88
C GLU A 106 -3.63 -21.61 4.94
N LYS A 107 -4.70 -20.98 5.44
CA LYS A 107 -5.39 -19.90 4.74
C LYS A 107 -4.73 -18.58 5.12
N VAL A 108 -4.23 -17.88 4.12
CA VAL A 108 -3.51 -16.62 4.30
C VAL A 108 -4.10 -15.58 3.36
N ASP A 109 -4.36 -14.40 3.91
CA ASP A 109 -4.86 -13.27 3.13
C ASP A 109 -3.72 -12.54 2.44
N THR A 110 -3.99 -12.04 1.23
CA THR A 110 -3.14 -11.01 0.64
C THR A 110 -3.34 -9.68 1.36
N LEU A 111 -2.41 -8.74 1.20
CA LEU A 111 -2.65 -7.37 1.65
C LEU A 111 -3.81 -6.73 0.87
N ALA A 112 -4.55 -5.85 1.54
CA ALA A 112 -5.61 -5.05 0.93
C ALA A 112 -5.01 -3.93 0.06
N VAL A 113 -4.44 -4.30 -1.09
CA VAL A 113 -3.77 -3.37 -2.02
C VAL A 113 -4.42 -3.35 -3.41
N PHE A 114 -5.41 -4.20 -3.66
CA PHE A 114 -6.18 -4.25 -4.90
C PHE A 114 -7.34 -3.25 -4.83
N ASN A 115 -7.78 -2.67 -5.94
CA ASN A 115 -8.80 -1.61 -5.95
C ASN A 115 -9.90 -1.89 -6.99
N SER A 116 -11.16 -1.70 -6.59
CA SER A 116 -12.35 -1.83 -7.44
C SER A 116 -12.91 -0.50 -7.97
N GLY A 117 -12.49 0.66 -7.44
CA GLY A 117 -12.92 2.02 -7.81
C GLY A 117 -12.21 2.62 -9.04
N ILE A 118 -12.43 3.90 -9.39
CA ILE A 118 -12.03 4.46 -10.71
C ILE A 118 -10.51 4.70 -10.86
N ILE A 119 -9.82 5.17 -9.82
CA ILE A 119 -8.37 5.40 -9.83
C ILE A 119 -7.67 4.15 -9.27
N LYS A 120 -7.22 3.26 -10.17
CA LYS A 120 -6.69 1.93 -9.79
C LYS A 120 -5.17 1.83 -9.98
N VAL A 121 -4.42 1.75 -8.89
CA VAL A 121 -2.99 1.34 -8.94
C VAL A 121 -2.87 -0.15 -9.23
N ASN A 122 -3.71 -0.95 -8.57
CA ASN A 122 -3.82 -2.39 -8.74
C ASN A 122 -5.28 -2.75 -9.01
N PRO A 123 -5.75 -2.62 -10.25
CA PRO A 123 -7.14 -2.94 -10.59
C PRO A 123 -7.43 -4.42 -10.31
N ILE A 124 -8.46 -4.70 -9.51
CA ILE A 124 -8.82 -6.07 -9.13
C ILE A 124 -9.09 -6.97 -10.34
N ASP A 125 -9.66 -6.41 -11.41
CA ASP A 125 -9.99 -7.12 -12.65
C ASP A 125 -8.75 -7.69 -13.36
N LYS A 126 -7.54 -7.16 -13.07
CA LYS A 126 -6.28 -7.72 -13.60
C LYS A 126 -5.75 -8.91 -12.81
N TYR A 127 -6.30 -9.20 -11.63
CA TYR A 127 -5.82 -10.25 -10.73
C TYR A 127 -6.90 -11.30 -10.42
N SER A 128 -8.18 -10.92 -10.46
CA SER A 128 -9.29 -11.84 -10.18
C SER A 128 -9.36 -12.98 -11.20
N ASN A 129 -9.52 -14.22 -10.69
CA ASN A 129 -9.50 -15.46 -11.45
C ASN A 129 -8.21 -15.73 -12.25
N LYS A 130 -7.12 -15.04 -11.91
CA LYS A 130 -5.82 -15.19 -12.57
C LYS A 130 -4.94 -16.17 -11.82
N THR A 131 -4.13 -16.90 -12.57
CA THR A 131 -3.11 -17.78 -12.00
C THR A 131 -1.87 -16.93 -11.75
N VAL A 132 -1.46 -16.87 -10.50
CA VAL A 132 -0.36 -16.02 -10.04
C VAL A 132 0.66 -16.83 -9.27
N ARG A 133 1.90 -16.37 -9.32
CA ARG A 133 2.94 -16.79 -8.38
C ARG A 133 2.83 -15.91 -7.15
N VAL A 134 2.66 -16.55 -6.00
CA VAL A 134 2.64 -15.90 -4.69
C VAL A 134 3.81 -16.35 -3.86
N GLY A 135 4.11 -15.57 -2.83
CA GLY A 135 4.95 -16.00 -1.74
C GLY A 135 4.43 -15.47 -0.41
N TYR A 136 5.02 -15.95 0.67
CA TYR A 136 4.61 -15.67 2.02
C TYR A 136 5.60 -14.73 2.71
N ASP A 137 5.06 -13.66 3.29
CA ASP A 137 5.78 -12.77 4.16
C ASP A 137 5.67 -13.26 5.62
N LYS A 138 6.75 -13.84 6.15
CA LYS A 138 6.82 -14.33 7.53
C LYS A 138 6.64 -13.22 8.59
N ARG A 139 7.05 -11.99 8.28
CA ARG A 139 7.04 -10.88 9.24
C ARG A 139 5.62 -10.34 9.43
N PHE A 140 4.90 -10.15 8.33
CA PHE A 140 3.55 -9.61 8.35
C PHE A 140 2.45 -10.69 8.27
N LYS A 141 2.83 -11.96 8.09
CA LYS A 141 1.93 -13.11 7.95
C LYS A 141 0.89 -12.92 6.84
N VAL A 142 1.36 -12.45 5.69
CA VAL A 142 0.52 -12.13 4.53
C VAL A 142 1.06 -12.80 3.28
N CYS A 143 0.14 -13.07 2.35
CA CYS A 143 0.46 -13.51 1.01
C CYS A 143 0.79 -12.29 0.13
N VAL A 144 1.86 -12.36 -0.63
CA VAL A 144 2.29 -11.32 -1.57
C VAL A 144 2.33 -11.87 -2.97
N VAL A 145 1.84 -11.08 -3.93
CA VAL A 145 1.84 -11.49 -5.34
C VAL A 145 3.15 -11.08 -5.98
N VAL A 146 3.84 -12.08 -6.52
CA VAL A 146 5.15 -11.91 -7.13
C VAL A 146 5.03 -11.73 -8.65
N GLU A 147 4.16 -12.50 -9.29
CA GLU A 147 4.05 -12.51 -10.75
C GLU A 147 2.66 -13.00 -11.20
N ILE A 148 2.13 -12.43 -12.28
CA ILE A 148 0.94 -12.95 -12.95
C ILE A 148 1.40 -13.86 -14.07
N ILE A 149 0.89 -15.10 -14.10
CA ILE A 149 1.29 -16.11 -15.09
C ILE A 149 0.32 -16.09 -16.28
N GLU A 150 -1.00 -16.04 -16.00
CA GLU A 150 -2.10 -16.11 -16.99
C GLU A 150 -3.27 -15.22 -16.60
#